data_AF-A0A9N8KPD8-F1
#
_entry.id   AF-A0A9N8KPD8-F1
#
_cell.length_a   1.000
_cell.length_b   1.000
_cell.length_c   1.000
_cell.angle_alpha   90.00
_cell.angle_beta   90.00
_cell.angle_gamma   90.00
#
_symmetry.space_group_name_H-M   'P 1'
#
loop_
_entity.id
_entity.type
_entity.pdbx_description
1 polymer ?
#
loop_
_entity_poly.entity_id
_entity_poly.type
_entity_poly.pdbx_seq_one_letter_code
_entity_poly.pdbx_strand_id
1 'polypeptide(L)'
;MLFVPVLLFSSYLNLNGFPVDSAGVTSAWSAAYLVVARRRKQAFSSKFGARGAIRGLTLGLCAANIFSGGLAYVFGKREAQEE
;
A
#
# COMPACT_ATOMS: atom_id res chain seq x y z
N MET A 1 -10.26 1.02 13.10
CA MET A 1 -10.31 2.16 12.15
C MET A 1 -8.92 2.79 11.96
N LEU A 2 -7.87 1.98 11.74
CA LEU A 2 -6.49 2.49 11.61
C LEU A 2 -6.14 2.94 10.17
N PHE A 3 -6.98 2.62 9.20
CA PHE A 3 -6.77 2.96 7.79
C PHE A 3 -6.90 4.46 7.51
N VAL A 4 -7.93 5.10 8.08
CA VAL A 4 -8.26 6.51 7.82
C VAL A 4 -7.14 7.47 8.26
N PRO A 5 -6.57 7.35 9.48
CA PRO A 5 -5.48 8.23 9.90
C PRO A 5 -4.24 8.10 9.02
N VAL A 6 -3.89 6.89 8.58
CA VAL A 6 -2.71 6.65 7.74
C VAL A 6 -2.89 7.20 6.33
N LEU A 7 -4.10 7.08 5.78
CA LEU A 7 -4.46 7.70 4.51
C LEU A 7 -4.35 9.22 4.59
N LEU A 8 -4.94 9.84 5.61
CA LEU A 8 -4.88 11.28 5.81
C LEU A 8 -3.43 11.76 5.98
N PHE A 9 -2.61 11.03 6.74
CA PHE A 9 -1.21 11.34 6.92
C PHE A 9 -0.42 11.23 5.61
N SER A 10 -0.63 10.16 4.84
CA SER A 10 0.03 9.99 3.54
C SER A 10 -0.37 11.11 2.56
N SER A 11 -1.65 11.50 2.53
CA SER A 11 -2.12 12.63 1.73
C SER A 11 -1.51 13.95 2.18
N TYR A 12 -1.40 14.16 3.49
CA TYR A 12 -0.73 15.34 4.05
C TYR A 12 0.74 15.42 3.63
N LEU A 13 1.49 14.32 3.72
CA LEU A 13 2.89 14.27 3.26
C LEU A 13 3.00 14.60 1.78
N ASN A 14 2.10 14.05 0.95
CA ASN A 14 2.10 14.32 -0.47
C ASN A 14 1.86 15.81 -0.79
N LEU A 15 0.91 16.45 -0.09
CA LEU A 15 0.60 17.87 -0.25
C LEU A 15 1.68 18.81 0.31
N ASN A 16 2.44 18.39 1.33
CA ASN A 16 3.54 19.19 1.91
C ASN A 16 4.87 19.03 1.17
N GLY A 17 4.87 18.50 -0.06
CA GLY A 17 6.11 18.35 -0.84
C GLY A 17 6.99 17.16 -0.40
N PHE A 18 6.42 16.18 0.31
CA PHE A 18 7.10 14.92 0.67
C PHE A 18 6.53 13.72 -0.11
N PRO A 19 6.61 13.70 -1.47
CA PRO A 19 6.03 12.63 -2.27
C PRO A 19 6.73 11.29 -2.04
N VAL A 20 8.05 11.29 -1.84
CA VAL A 20 8.86 10.09 -1.59
C VAL A 20 8.45 9.42 -0.27
N ASP A 21 8.29 10.20 0.80
CA ASP A 21 7.87 9.66 2.09
C ASP A 21 6.40 9.21 2.08
N SER A 22 5.52 9.92 1.37
CA SER A 22 4.13 9.49 1.17
C SER A 22 4.04 8.13 0.45
N ALA A 23 4.89 7.90 -0.56
CA ALA A 23 5.00 6.63 -1.28
C ALA A 23 5.55 5.51 -0.38
N GLY A 24 6.51 5.84 0.49
CA GLY A 24 7.03 4.94 1.52
C GLY A 24 5.95 4.51 2.52
N VAL A 25 5.17 5.46 3.04
CA VAL A 25 4.07 5.19 3.98
C VAL A 25 3.00 4.31 3.34
N THR A 26 2.62 4.60 2.09
CA THR A 26 1.59 3.84 1.36
C THR A 26 2.04 2.41 1.03
N SER A 27 3.30 2.23 0.65
CA SER A 27 3.89 0.91 0.39
C SER A 27 4.01 0.07 1.67
N ALA A 28 4.49 0.67 2.76
CA ALA A 28 4.58 0.00 4.06
C ALA A 28 3.20 -0.46 4.56
N TRP A 29 2.17 0.37 4.38
CA TRP A 29 0.81 0.03 4.78
C TRP A 29 0.22 -1.13 3.95
N SER A 30 0.46 -1.10 2.64
CA SER A 30 0.09 -2.21 1.74
C SER A 30 0.82 -3.51 2.10
N ALA A 31 2.09 -3.43 2.49
CA ALA A 31 2.88 -4.58 2.96
C ALA A 31 2.32 -5.16 4.27
N ALA A 32 1.98 -4.29 5.24
CA ALA A 32 1.36 -4.71 6.48
C ALA A 32 0.03 -5.47 6.23
N TYR A 33 -0.79 -4.98 5.30
CA TYR A 33 -2.02 -5.67 4.90
C TYR A 33 -1.74 -7.06 4.30
N LEU A 34 -0.74 -7.19 3.41
CA LEU A 34 -0.38 -8.50 2.84
C LEU A 34 0.06 -9.51 3.91
N VAL A 35 0.87 -9.08 4.88
CA VAL A 35 1.35 -9.94 5.97
C VAL A 35 0.17 -10.48 6.79
N VAL A 36 -0.80 -9.63 7.12
CA VAL A 36 -2.01 -10.04 7.86
C VAL A 36 -2.91 -10.90 6.99
N ALA A 37 -3.11 -10.54 5.73
CA ALA A 37 -3.99 -11.25 4.81
C ALA A 37 -3.47 -12.66 4.47
N ARG A 38 -2.15 -12.88 4.48
CA ARG A 38 -1.54 -14.21 4.29
C ARG A 38 -1.92 -15.20 5.39
N ARG A 39 -2.17 -14.73 6.61
CA ARG A 39 -2.53 -15.60 7.75
C ARG A 39 -3.95 -16.18 7.65
N ARG A 40 -4.82 -15.63 6.81
CA ARG A 40 -6.21 -16.13 6.67
C ARG A 40 -6.26 -17.35 5.73
N LYS A 41 -6.51 -18.53 6.30
CA LYS A 41 -6.87 -19.75 5.56
C LYS A 41 -8.24 -19.59 4.89
N GLN A 42 -8.32 -19.86 3.58
CA GLN A 42 -9.56 -19.75 2.80
C GLN A 42 -9.86 -21.10 2.13
N ALA A 43 -11.08 -21.62 2.31
CA ALA A 43 -11.53 -22.87 1.70
C ALA A 43 -11.46 -22.77 0.17
N PHE A 44 -11.02 -23.83 -0.50
CA PHE A 44 -10.75 -23.83 -1.95
C PHE A 44 -11.99 -23.48 -2.78
N SER A 45 -13.19 -23.87 -2.33
CA SER A 45 -14.48 -23.52 -2.94
C SER A 45 -14.76 -22.01 -2.96
N SER A 46 -14.27 -21.28 -1.95
CA SER A 46 -14.48 -19.83 -1.84
C SER A 46 -13.44 -19.00 -2.59
N LYS A 47 -12.41 -19.63 -3.20
CA LYS A 47 -11.38 -18.94 -3.98
C LYS A 47 -11.84 -18.56 -5.38
N PHE A 48 -12.77 -19.32 -5.97
CA PHE A 48 -13.26 -19.10 -7.35
C PHE A 48 -14.58 -18.31 -7.41
N GLY A 49 -15.14 -17.88 -6.28
CA GLY A 49 -16.31 -17.01 -6.24
C GLY A 49 -15.96 -15.52 -6.24
N ALA A 50 -16.97 -14.65 -6.31
CA ALA A 50 -16.81 -13.18 -6.27
C ALA A 50 -15.95 -12.70 -5.08
N ARG A 51 -16.09 -13.33 -3.91
CA ARG A 51 -15.27 -13.01 -2.72
C ARG A 51 -13.79 -13.36 -2.90
N GLY A 52 -13.49 -14.43 -3.63
CA GLY A 52 -12.13 -14.83 -3.98
C GLY A 52 -11.50 -13.87 -4.98
N ALA A 53 -12.28 -13.45 -5.99
CA ALA A 53 -11.85 -12.45 -6.98
C ALA A 53 -11.53 -11.09 -6.35
N ILE A 54 -12.44 -10.57 -5.51
CA ILE A 54 -12.23 -9.29 -4.81
C ILE A 54 -10.98 -9.38 -3.92
N ARG A 55 -10.78 -10.48 -3.20
CA ARG A 55 -9.57 -10.68 -2.39
C ARG A 55 -8.31 -10.78 -3.26
N GLY A 56 -8.38 -11.47 -4.40
CA GLY A 56 -7.27 -11.54 -5.35
C GLY A 56 -6.88 -10.16 -5.85
N LEU A 57 -7.87 -9.35 -6.23
CA LEU A 57 -7.69 -7.96 -6.66
C LEU A 57 -7.10 -7.09 -5.55
N THR A 58 -7.59 -7.17 -4.31
CA THR A 58 -7.04 -6.37 -3.22
C THR A 58 -5.61 -6.74 -2.90
N LEU A 59 -5.27 -8.03 -2.90
CA LEU A 59 -3.89 -8.50 -2.71
C LEU A 59 -2.99 -8.06 -3.86
N GLY A 60 -3.46 -8.15 -5.11
CA GLY A 60 -2.72 -7.70 -6.29
C GLY A 60 -2.46 -6.20 -6.28
N LEU A 61 -3.46 -5.40 -5.91
CA LEU A 61 -3.33 -3.95 -5.77
C LEU A 61 -2.34 -3.59 -4.65
N CYS A 62 -2.38 -4.29 -3.52
CA CYS A 62 -1.40 -4.07 -2.43
C CYS A 62 0.01 -4.42 -2.89
N ALA A 63 0.19 -5.54 -3.61
CA ALA A 63 1.49 -5.89 -4.17
C ALA A 63 2.01 -4.82 -5.12
N ALA A 64 1.16 -4.33 -6.04
CA ALA A 64 1.52 -3.24 -6.95
C ALA A 64 1.97 -1.97 -6.19
N ASN A 65 1.24 -1.58 -5.14
CA ASN A 65 1.62 -0.42 -4.29
C ASN A 65 2.95 -0.62 -3.55
N ILE A 66 3.26 -1.84 -3.13
CA ILE A 66 4.55 -2.14 -2.49
C ILE A 66 5.69 -2.00 -3.48
N PHE A 67 5.53 -2.53 -4.70
CA PHE A 67 6.55 -2.42 -5.73
C PHE A 67 6.72 -0.98 -6.20
N SER A 68 5.63 -0.28 -6.55
CA SER A 68 5.70 1.09 -7.04
C SER A 68 6.19 2.06 -5.95
N GLY A 69 5.61 2.00 -4.75
CA GLY A 69 5.99 2.86 -3.64
C GLY A 69 7.35 2.51 -3.04
N GLY A 70 7.74 1.23 -3.03
CA GLY A 70 9.06 0.80 -2.60
C GLY A 70 10.16 1.23 -3.58
N LEU A 71 9.93 1.11 -4.89
CA LEU A 71 10.84 1.64 -5.90
C LEU A 71 10.92 3.16 -5.83
N ALA A 72 9.79 3.85 -5.68
CA ALA A 72 9.76 5.30 -5.49
C ALA A 72 10.48 5.76 -4.21
N TYR A 73 10.45 4.96 -3.15
CA TYR A 73 11.16 5.26 -1.90
C TYR A 73 12.68 5.02 -2.01
N VAL A 74 13.10 3.94 -2.67
CA VAL A 74 14.52 3.56 -2.80
C VAL A 74 15.25 4.41 -3.85
N PHE A 75 14.60 4.66 -4.98
CA PHE A 75 15.18 5.40 -6.11
C PHE A 75 14.70 6.85 -6.20
N GLY A 76 13.78 7.27 -5.33
CA GLY A 76 13.31 8.64 -5.27
C GLY A 76 14.43 9.56 -4.85
N LYS A 77 14.90 10.38 -5.79
CA LYS A 77 15.72 11.55 -5.46
C LYS A 77 14.90 12.45 -4.54
N ARG A 78 15.43 12.77 -3.37
CA ARG A 78 14.87 13.78 -2.46
C ARG A 78 15.08 15.21 -2.98
N GLU A 79 15.23 15.36 -4.30
CA GLU A 79 15.50 16.61 -5.01
C GLU A 79 14.19 17.39 -5.15
N ALA A 80 13.75 17.96 -4.03
CA ALA A 80 12.93 19.16 -3.88
C ALA A 80 12.83 19.49 -2.37
N GLN A 81 13.97 19.52 -1.67
CA GLN A 81 14.09 20.17 -0.37
C GLN A 81 14.69 21.56 -0.59
N GLU A 82 14.04 22.38 -1.42
CA GLU A 82 14.36 23.80 -1.60
C GLU A 82 13.15 24.46 -2.30
N GLU A 83 12.09 24.65 -1.52
CA GLU A 83 11.27 25.86 -1.41
C GLU A 83 10.36 25.77 -0.18
#